data_AF-A0A7W4ZZL7-F1
#
_entry.id   AF-A0A7W4ZZL7-F1
#
_cell.length_a   1.000
_cell.length_b   1.000
_cell.length_c   1.000
_cell.angle_alpha   90.00
_cell.angle_beta   90.00
_cell.angle_gamma   90.00
#
_symmetry.space_group_name_H-M   'P 1'
#
loop_
_entity.id
_entity.type
_entity.pdbx_description
1 polymer ?
#
loop_
_entity_poly.entity_id
_entity_poly.type
_entity_poly.pdbx_seq_one_letter_code
_entity_poly.pdbx_strand_id
1 'polypeptide(L)'
;MSLYDLRYTHAELAQAAREGRRPAPTKMLHRITSWQWMVLYCRKGSFSAEIATAEGRARLQSRLEAQRIRGLHHAGHDLEDADIPPVRHRHGGLWNAW
;
A
#
# COMPACT_ATOMS: atom_id res chain seq x y z
N MET A 1 11.58 -16.69 7.52
CA MET A 1 11.36 -15.43 8.26
C MET A 1 9.85 -15.31 8.49
N SER A 2 9.39 -15.27 9.73
CA SER A 2 7.96 -15.28 10.07
C SER A 2 7.47 -13.87 10.36
N LEU A 3 6.38 -13.44 9.72
CA LEU A 3 5.76 -12.13 9.93
C LEU A 3 4.62 -12.25 10.94
N TYR A 4 4.55 -11.33 11.90
CA TYR A 4 3.56 -11.35 12.97
C TYR A 4 2.81 -10.03 13.02
N ASP A 5 1.49 -10.12 13.16
CA ASP A 5 0.66 -8.98 13.52
C ASP A 5 0.64 -8.83 15.04
N LEU A 6 0.69 -7.59 15.50
CA LEU A 6 0.47 -7.24 16.90
C LEU A 6 -0.97 -6.75 17.06
N ARG A 7 -1.78 -7.52 17.77
CA ARG A 7 -3.20 -7.19 18.00
C ARG A 7 -3.48 -7.04 19.48
N TYR A 8 -4.19 -5.97 19.82
CA TYR A 8 -4.73 -5.76 21.15
C TYR A 8 -6.12 -6.38 21.23
N THR A 9 -6.33 -7.26 22.20
CA THR A 9 -7.67 -7.78 22.47
C THR A 9 -8.42 -6.78 23.34
N HIS A 10 -9.74 -6.75 23.21
CA HIS A 10 -10.59 -5.89 24.05
C HIS A 10 -10.40 -6.18 25.54
N ALA A 11 -10.27 -7.46 25.92
CA ALA A 11 -10.03 -7.88 27.29
C ALA A 11 -8.71 -7.33 27.85
N GLU A 12 -7.62 -7.36 27.08
CA GLU A 12 -6.32 -6.84 27.50
C GLU A 12 -6.33 -5.31 27.63
N LEU A 13 -7.01 -4.60 26.73
CA LEU A 13 -7.20 -3.15 26.84
C LEU A 13 -7.96 -2.79 28.12
N ALA A 14 -9.06 -3.50 28.41
CA ALA A 14 -9.87 -3.28 29.61
C ALA A 14 -9.11 -3.62 30.90
N GLN A 15 -8.32 -4.69 30.91
CA GLN A 15 -7.50 -5.07 32.07
C GLN A 15 -6.38 -4.05 32.30
N ALA A 16 -5.65 -3.66 31.26
CA ALA A 16 -4.56 -2.71 31.37
C ALA A 16 -5.03 -1.34 31.87
N ALA A 17 -6.21 -0.90 31.43
CA ALA A 17 -6.85 0.32 31.94
C ALA A 17 -7.19 0.23 33.43
N ARG A 18 -7.74 -0.90 33.89
CA ARG A 18 -8.02 -1.13 35.32
C ARG A 18 -6.76 -1.16 36.18
N GLU A 19 -5.67 -1.68 35.64
CA GLU A 19 -4.38 -1.83 36.33
C GLU A 19 -3.47 -0.60 36.19
N GLY A 20 -3.88 0.43 35.46
CA GLY A 20 -3.07 1.63 35.22
C GLY A 20 -1.77 1.35 34.46
N ARG A 21 -1.71 0.23 33.73
CA ARG A 21 -0.51 -0.21 33.01
C ARG A 21 -0.69 -0.07 31.51
N ARG A 22 0.42 -0.18 30.78
CA ARG A 22 0.39 -0.25 29.32
C ARG A 22 -0.13 -1.63 28.87
N PRO A 23 -1.06 -1.70 27.89
CA PRO A 23 -1.52 -2.96 27.33
C PRO A 23 -0.42 -3.65 26.52
N ALA A 24 -0.38 -4.98 26.60
CA ALA A 24 0.57 -5.83 25.87
C ALA A 24 -0.10 -6.47 24.65
N PRO A 25 0.43 -6.28 23.43
CA PRO A 25 -0.18 -6.86 22.24
C PRO A 25 0.08 -8.37 22.16
N THR A 26 -0.91 -9.11 21.65
CA THR A 26 -0.74 -10.52 21.28
C THR A 26 -0.10 -10.63 19.91
N LYS A 27 0.93 -11.47 19.79
CA LYS A 27 1.54 -11.84 18.49
C LYS A 27 0.63 -12.85 17.79
N MET A 28 0.00 -12.44 16.70
CA MET A 28 -0.69 -13.34 15.78
C MET A 28 0.23 -13.62 14.59
N LEU A 29 0.35 -14.89 14.21
CA LEU A 29 1.05 -15.24 12.98
C LEU A 29 0.28 -14.64 11.80
N HIS A 30 0.91 -13.74 11.05
CA HIS A 30 0.33 -13.19 9.82
C HIS A 30 0.41 -14.27 8.75
N ARG A 31 -0.57 -15.16 8.74
CA ARG A 31 -0.65 -16.27 7.79
C ARG A 31 -1.93 -16.10 6.98
N ILE A 32 -1.78 -16.17 5.66
CA ILE A 32 -2.86 -16.31 4.67
C ILE A 32 -3.43 -14.98 4.16
N THR A 33 -2.60 -14.21 3.44
CA THR A 33 -3.09 -13.37 2.33
C THR A 33 -1.99 -13.22 1.28
N SER A 34 -0.76 -12.99 1.74
CA SER A 34 0.42 -12.90 0.87
C SER A 34 0.72 -14.21 0.11
N TRP A 35 0.52 -15.36 0.75
CA TRP A 35 0.80 -16.67 0.12
C TRP A 35 -0.23 -17.04 -0.95
N GLN A 36 -1.52 -16.78 -0.69
CA GLN A 36 -2.57 -16.95 -1.70
C GLN A 36 -2.37 -16.00 -2.87
N TRP A 37 -2.02 -14.74 -2.62
CA TRP A 37 -1.72 -13.79 -3.70
C TRP A 37 -0.53 -14.27 -4.56
N MET A 38 0.56 -14.72 -3.96
CA MET A 38 1.69 -15.29 -4.70
C MET A 38 1.27 -16.48 -5.57
N VAL A 39 0.49 -17.41 -5.03
CA VAL A 39 0.04 -18.59 -5.78
C VAL A 39 -0.88 -18.21 -6.95
N LEU A 40 -1.75 -17.22 -6.75
CA LEU A 40 -2.74 -16.82 -7.74
C LEU A 40 -2.16 -15.90 -8.82
N TYR A 41 -1.21 -15.04 -8.47
CA TYR A 41 -0.76 -13.94 -9.33
C TYR A 41 0.70 -14.08 -9.79
N CYS A 42 1.59 -14.74 -9.02
CA CYS A 42 2.99 -14.93 -9.42
C CYS A 42 3.21 -16.22 -10.21
N ARG A 43 2.78 -16.22 -11.48
CA ARG A 43 2.82 -17.41 -12.36
C ARG A 43 4.21 -17.76 -12.90
N LYS A 44 5.16 -16.82 -12.97
CA LYS A 44 6.44 -17.02 -13.67
C LYS A 44 7.67 -16.31 -13.08
N GLY A 45 7.55 -15.61 -11.95
CA GLY A 45 8.65 -14.83 -11.38
C GLY A 45 8.70 -14.85 -9.86
N SER A 46 9.82 -14.36 -9.32
CA SER A 46 9.92 -14.02 -7.90
C SER A 46 8.92 -12.92 -7.58
N PHE A 47 8.21 -13.02 -6.44
CA PHE A 47 7.32 -12.00 -5.90
C PHE A 47 7.93 -10.60 -5.99
N SER A 48 9.22 -10.47 -5.62
CA SER A 48 9.94 -9.20 -5.67
C SER A 48 10.07 -8.63 -7.09
N ALA A 49 10.24 -9.49 -8.09
CA ALA A 49 10.37 -9.06 -9.48
C ALA A 49 9.02 -8.58 -10.05
N GLU A 50 7.93 -9.27 -9.71
CA GLU A 50 6.60 -8.87 -10.16
C GLU A 50 6.12 -7.57 -9.49
N ILE A 51 6.36 -7.41 -8.19
CA ILE A 51 6.09 -6.16 -7.48
C ILE A 51 6.94 -5.00 -8.03
N ALA A 52 8.24 -5.21 -8.25
CA ALA A 52 9.10 -4.19 -8.84
C ALA A 52 8.64 -3.79 -10.26
N THR A 53 8.16 -4.76 -11.05
CA THR A 53 7.63 -4.51 -12.40
C THR A 53 6.30 -3.74 -12.34
N ALA A 54 5.38 -4.13 -11.46
CA ALA A 54 4.11 -3.44 -11.26
C ALA A 54 4.33 -2.00 -10.78
N GLU A 55 5.22 -1.79 -9.82
CA GLU A 55 5.59 -0.46 -9.33
C GLU A 55 6.24 0.39 -10.44
N GLY A 56 7.11 -0.22 -11.26
CA GLY A 56 7.70 0.44 -12.42
C GLY A 56 6.65 0.91 -13.43
N ARG A 57 5.64 0.08 -13.73
CA ARG A 57 4.53 0.45 -14.63
C ARG A 57 3.69 1.59 -14.06
N ALA A 58 3.34 1.51 -12.77
CA ALA A 58 2.56 2.56 -12.13
C ALA A 58 3.31 3.90 -12.15
N ARG A 59 4.62 3.90 -11.83
CA ARG A 59 5.45 5.12 -11.93
C ARG A 59 5.51 5.68 -13.35
N LEU A 60 5.57 4.82 -14.36
CA LEU A 60 5.52 5.25 -15.76
C LEU A 60 4.18 5.90 -16.09
N GLN A 61 3.06 5.28 -15.71
CA GLN A 61 1.73 5.83 -15.93
C GLN A 61 1.55 7.19 -15.26
N SER A 62 1.92 7.32 -13.98
CA SER A 62 1.84 8.62 -13.29
C SER A 62 2.73 9.69 -13.94
N ARG A 63 3.90 9.31 -14.48
CA ARG A 63 4.76 10.26 -15.22
C ARG A 63 4.10 10.73 -16.53
N LEU A 64 3.45 9.82 -17.25
CA LEU A 64 2.73 10.14 -18.49
C LEU A 64 1.51 11.02 -18.21
N GLU A 65 0.75 10.74 -17.15
CA GLU A 65 -0.37 11.58 -16.71
C GLU A 65 0.09 12.99 -16.32
N ALA A 66 1.17 13.09 -15.53
CA ALA A 66 1.75 14.38 -15.19
C ALA A 66 2.23 15.17 -16.43
N GLN A 67 2.80 14.49 -17.43
CA GLN A 67 3.16 15.11 -18.71
C GLN A 67 1.93 15.59 -19.48
N ARG A 68 0.85 14.79 -19.51
CA ARG A 68 -0.41 15.16 -20.14
C ARG A 68 -1.02 16.42 -19.51
N ILE A 69 -1.09 16.46 -18.18
CA ILE A 69 -1.62 17.60 -17.42
C ILE A 69 -0.79 18.86 -17.69
N ARG A 70 0.54 18.76 -17.70
CA ARG A 70 1.43 19.87 -18.10
C ARG A 70 1.17 20.34 -19.53
N GLY A 71 0.98 19.42 -20.46
CA GLY A 71 0.64 19.75 -21.85
C GLY A 71 -0.68 20.53 -21.96
N LEU A 72 -1.72 20.09 -21.24
CA LEU A 72 -3.01 20.78 -21.18
C LEU A 72 -2.89 22.20 -20.61
N HIS A 73 -2.15 22.35 -19.51
CA HIS A 73 -1.86 23.67 -18.93
C HIS A 73 -1.15 24.60 -19.93
N HIS A 74 -0.12 24.10 -20.63
CA HIS A 74 0.61 24.90 -21.61
C HIS A 74 -0.25 25.31 -22.81
N ALA A 75 -1.27 24.51 -23.15
CA ALA A 75 -2.27 24.85 -24.16
C ALA A 75 -3.37 25.79 -23.65
N GLY A 76 -3.30 26.25 -22.38
CA GLY A 76 -4.23 27.20 -21.80
C GLY A 76 -5.53 26.59 -21.27
N HIS A 77 -5.58 25.27 -21.08
CA HIS A 77 -6.73 24.61 -20.46
C HIS A 77 -6.72 24.81 -18.94
N ASP A 78 -7.92 24.99 -18.38
CA ASP A 78 -8.14 25.01 -16.93
C ASP A 78 -7.91 23.61 -16.34
N LEU A 79 -7.26 23.58 -15.17
CA LEU A 79 -6.85 22.37 -14.47
C LEU A 79 -7.48 22.22 -13.08
N GLU A 80 -8.41 23.08 -12.66
CA GLU A 80 -9.02 22.98 -11.32
C GLU A 80 -9.66 21.60 -11.04
N ASP A 81 -10.15 20.92 -12.07
CA ASP A 81 -10.75 19.57 -11.98
C ASP A 81 -9.75 18.43 -12.24
N ALA A 82 -8.48 18.72 -12.50
CA ALA A 82 -7.48 17.68 -12.79
C ALA A 82 -7.08 16.96 -11.50
N ASP A 83 -7.50 15.70 -11.35
CA ASP A 83 -7.03 14.83 -10.27
C ASP A 83 -5.55 14.49 -10.50
N ILE A 84 -4.65 15.13 -9.74
CA ILE A 84 -3.20 14.93 -9.83
C ILE A 84 -2.77 13.97 -8.72
N PRO A 85 -2.48 12.70 -9.04
CA PRO A 85 -2.02 11.76 -8.03
C PRO A 85 -0.62 12.16 -7.53
N PRO A 86 -0.32 11.97 -6.23
CA PRO A 86 0.97 12.32 -5.66
C PRO A 86 2.10 11.48 -6.28
N VAL A 87 3.09 12.17 -6.85
CA VAL A 87 4.22 11.57 -7.60
C VAL A 87 5.07 10.58 -6.77
N ARG A 88 5.07 10.71 -5.44
CA ARG A 88 5.76 9.80 -4.51
C ARG A 88 4.89 9.53 -3.29
N HIS A 89 4.06 8.51 -3.36
CA HIS A 89 3.37 7.99 -2.19
C HIS A 89 4.23 6.92 -1.51
N ARG A 90 4.50 7.05 -0.19
CA ARG A 90 5.26 6.06 0.60
C ARG A 90 4.61 4.67 0.58
N HIS A 91 3.31 4.62 0.26
CA HIS A 91 2.51 3.42 0.04
C HIS A 91 1.98 3.32 -1.39
N GLY A 92 2.77 3.70 -2.40
CA GLY A 92 2.35 3.66 -3.80
C GLY A 92 1.84 2.29 -4.25
N GLY A 93 2.35 1.21 -3.67
CA GLY A 93 1.83 -0.15 -3.93
C GLY A 93 0.38 -0.36 -3.48
N LEU A 94 -0.09 0.30 -2.41
CA LEU A 94 -1.49 0.23 -1.96
C LEU A 94 -2.42 1.13 -2.78
N TRP A 95 -1.91 2.28 -3.24
CA TRP A 95 -2.67 3.21 -4.07
C TRP A 95 -3.01 2.61 -5.44
N ASN A 96 -2.06 1.89 -6.06
CA ASN A 96 -2.26 1.25 -7.37
C ASN A 96 -2.90 -0.16 -7.30
N ALA A 97 -3.33 -0.61 -6.11
CA ALA A 97 -3.93 -1.93 -5.92
C ALA A 97 -5.47 -1.93 -6.02
N TRP A 98 -6.07 -0.76 -6.24
CA TRP A 98 -7.51 -0.56 -6.44
C TRP A 98 -7.81 -0.15 -7.88
#